data_AF-A0A956NTR2-F1
#
_entry.id   AF-A0A956NTR2-F1
#
_cell.length_a   1.000
_cell.length_b   1.000
_cell.length_c   1.000
_cell.angle_alpha   90.00
_cell.angle_beta   90.00
_cell.angle_gamma   90.00
#
_symmetry.space_group_name_H-M   'P 1'
#
loop_
_entity.id
_entity.type
_entity.pdbx_description
1 polymer ?
#
loop_
_entity_poly.entity_id
_entity_poly.type
_entity_poly.pdbx_seq_one_letter_code
_entity_poly.pdbx_strand_id
1 'polypeptide(L)'
;MQLSVDSSRCVACLACVRVCPTDAIALPPEARVVEIVRENCIHCGDCVPACPHEAIGQSGAIDQALAIAESGTGAVILSPEAAAWFHPATPEQLVNACYEAGFRLVSRGVVGDELVAQEYLRLWEDPDWGTLIRSTDPV
;
A
#
# COMPACT_ATOMS: atom_id res chain seq x y z
N MET A 1 1.28 7.37 2.38
CA MET A 1 0.70 6.41 3.33
C MET A 1 1.31 6.64 4.69
N GLN A 2 0.51 6.83 5.74
CA GLN A 2 1.03 7.13 7.08
C GLN A 2 0.60 6.05 8.07
N LEU A 3 1.55 5.51 8.83
CA LEU A 3 1.28 4.55 9.90
C LEU A 3 1.17 5.29 11.23
N SER A 4 0.25 4.84 12.08
CA SER A 4 0.02 5.38 13.42
C SER A 4 -0.17 4.27 14.44
N VAL A 5 0.09 4.58 15.71
CA VAL A 5 -0.14 3.66 16.84
C VAL A 5 -1.16 4.28 17.79
N ASP A 6 -2.24 3.54 18.05
CA ASP A 6 -3.22 3.85 19.09
C ASP A 6 -2.73 3.29 20.43
N SER A 7 -2.31 4.20 21.31
CA SER A 7 -1.81 3.88 22.65
C SER A 7 -2.86 3.27 23.58
N SER A 8 -4.15 3.49 23.32
CA SER A 8 -5.24 2.94 24.14
C SER A 8 -5.51 1.46 23.86
N ARG A 9 -5.16 1.00 22.65
CA ARG A 9 -5.36 -0.37 22.19
C ARG A 9 -4.10 -1.22 22.25
N CYS A 10 -2.92 -0.58 22.25
CA CYS A 10 -1.65 -1.30 22.29
C CYS A 10 -1.43 -1.96 23.65
N VAL A 11 -1.21 -3.28 23.65
CA VAL A 11 -0.87 -4.06 24.87
C VAL A 11 0.58 -4.57 24.87
N ALA A 12 1.42 -4.03 23.99
CA ALA A 12 2.83 -4.43 23.83
C ALA A 12 3.05 -5.95 23.63
N CYS A 13 2.19 -6.63 22.86
CA CYS A 13 2.34 -8.06 22.54
C CYS A 13 3.50 -8.39 21.56
N LEU A 14 4.14 -7.34 21.01
CA LEU A 14 5.29 -7.40 20.10
C LEU A 14 5.03 -8.13 18.77
N ALA A 15 3.77 -8.36 18.39
CA ALA A 15 3.45 -9.01 17.11
C ALA A 15 3.94 -8.19 15.90
N CYS A 16 3.69 -6.88 15.91
CA CYS A 16 4.16 -5.95 14.89
C CYS A 16 5.69 -5.84 14.82
N VAL A 17 6.38 -5.95 15.96
CA VAL A 17 7.86 -5.94 16.03
C VAL A 17 8.41 -7.16 15.27
N ARG A 18 7.84 -8.35 15.51
CA ARG A 18 8.32 -9.60 14.90
C ARG A 18 8.17 -9.67 13.37
N VAL A 19 7.20 -8.93 12.80
CA VAL A 19 6.94 -8.94 11.35
C VAL A 19 7.62 -7.81 10.60
N CYS A 20 8.19 -6.82 11.31
CA CYS A 20 8.79 -5.66 10.66
C CYS A 20 10.11 -6.05 9.98
N PRO A 21 10.24 -5.93 8.65
CA PRO A 21 11.45 -6.37 7.94
C PRO A 21 12.67 -5.48 8.18
N THR A 22 12.47 -4.26 8.69
CA THR A 22 13.52 -3.24 8.88
C THR A 22 13.72 -2.84 10.34
N ASP A 23 13.17 -3.61 11.28
CA ASP A 23 13.21 -3.31 12.72
C ASP A 23 12.74 -1.87 13.06
N ALA A 24 11.83 -1.33 12.26
CA ALA A 24 11.30 0.03 12.42
C ALA A 24 10.28 0.17 13.55
N ILE A 25 9.93 -0.93 14.25
CA ILE A 25 8.99 -0.92 15.36
C ILE A 25 9.69 -1.44 16.61
N ALA A 26 9.70 -0.63 17.67
CA ALA A 26 10.37 -0.98 18.92
C ALA A 26 9.47 -0.71 20.13
N LEU A 27 9.73 -1.43 21.23
CA LEU A 27 9.19 -1.10 22.55
C LEU A 27 10.31 -0.46 23.39
N PRO A 28 10.26 0.87 23.64
CA PRO A 28 11.23 1.51 24.52
C PRO A 28 11.22 0.88 25.93
N PRO A 29 12.37 0.83 26.65
CA PRO A 29 12.50 0.08 27.91
C PRO A 29 11.49 0.41 29.01
N GLU A 30 10.99 1.65 29.05
CA GLU A 30 9.99 2.11 30.05
C GLU A 30 8.59 2.34 29.45
N ALA A 31 8.43 2.09 28.15
CA ALA A 31 7.15 2.30 27.47
C ALA A 31 6.23 1.09 27.61
N ARG A 32 4.93 1.35 27.48
CA ARG A 32 3.88 0.31 27.39
C ARG A 32 3.28 0.20 25.99
N VAL A 33 3.77 1.03 25.08
CA VAL A 33 3.27 1.19 23.71
C VAL A 33 4.47 1.13 22.79
N VAL A 34 4.31 0.46 21.65
CA VAL A 34 5.35 0.41 20.63
C VAL A 34 5.45 1.74 19.89
N GLU A 35 6.64 2.07 19.42
CA GLU A 35 6.91 3.26 18.63
C GLU A 35 7.39 2.85 17.23
N ILE A 36 7.06 3.67 16.24
CA ILE A 36 7.53 3.51 14.86
C ILE A 36 8.68 4.49 14.64
N VAL A 37 9.87 3.97 14.43
CA VAL A 37 11.07 4.73 14.04
C VAL A 37 10.92 5.09 12.57
N ARG A 38 10.53 6.35 12.30
CA ARG A 38 10.12 6.79 10.96
C ARG A 38 11.24 6.69 9.95
N GLU A 39 12.47 6.88 10.40
CA GLU A 39 13.67 6.86 9.56
C GLU A 39 13.96 5.47 8.99
N ASN A 40 13.54 4.41 9.69
CA ASN A 40 13.72 3.02 9.28
C ASN A 40 12.47 2.44 8.60
N CYS A 41 11.34 3.13 8.68
CA CYS A 41 10.06 2.63 8.19
C CYS A 41 9.98 2.78 6.67
N ILE A 42 9.99 1.65 5.97
CA ILE A 42 9.79 1.61 4.51
C ILE A 42 8.31 1.65 4.11
N HIS A 43 7.40 1.79 5.07
CA HIS A 43 5.96 1.84 4.84
C HIS A 43 5.35 0.58 4.17
N CYS A 44 5.90 -0.63 4.35
CA CYS A 44 5.32 -1.85 3.78
C CYS A 44 3.93 -2.20 4.34
N GLY A 45 3.65 -1.83 5.60
CA GLY A 45 2.33 -2.01 6.23
C GLY A 45 2.06 -3.39 6.84
N ASP A 46 3.00 -4.34 6.79
CA ASP A 46 2.85 -5.69 7.35
C ASP A 46 2.43 -5.72 8.83
N CYS A 47 2.80 -4.68 9.57
CA CYS A 47 2.46 -4.52 10.98
C CYS A 47 0.96 -4.29 11.24
N VAL A 48 0.22 -3.78 10.25
CA VAL A 48 -1.22 -3.48 10.36
C VAL A 48 -2.03 -4.77 10.54
N PRO A 49 -2.04 -5.73 9.60
CA PRO A 49 -2.78 -6.98 9.78
C PRO A 49 -2.18 -7.87 10.88
N ALA A 50 -0.89 -7.71 11.22
CA ALA A 50 -0.25 -8.46 12.29
C ALA A 50 -0.68 -8.02 13.70
N CYS A 51 -1.33 -6.87 13.86
CA CYS A 51 -1.75 -6.37 15.17
C CYS A 51 -3.12 -6.96 15.58
N PRO A 52 -3.19 -7.91 16.53
CA PRO A 52 -4.48 -8.51 16.93
C PRO A 52 -5.37 -7.58 17.75
N HIS A 53 -4.86 -6.41 18.13
CA HIS A 53 -5.59 -5.41 18.92
C HIS A 53 -5.99 -4.19 18.07
N GLU A 54 -5.75 -4.23 16.75
CA GLU A 54 -6.05 -3.10 15.84
C GLU A 54 -5.45 -1.78 16.36
N ALA A 55 -4.29 -1.86 17.00
CA ALA A 55 -3.59 -0.72 17.57
C ALA A 55 -2.68 -0.03 16.55
N ILE A 56 -2.47 -0.62 15.37
CA ILE A 56 -1.71 0.01 14.28
C ILE A 56 -2.68 0.39 13.17
N GLY A 57 -2.75 1.68 12.91
CA GLY A 57 -3.56 2.26 11.84
C GLY A 57 -2.72 2.62 10.62
N GLN A 58 -3.39 2.69 9.48
CA GLN A 58 -2.85 3.20 8.24
C GLN A 58 -3.82 4.22 7.67
N SER A 59 -3.33 5.42 7.34
CA SER A 59 -4.10 6.44 6.65
C SER A 59 -3.58 6.69 5.23
N GLY A 60 -4.55 6.85 4.33
CA GLY A 60 -4.37 7.26 2.94
C GLY A 60 -4.99 8.63 2.68
N ALA A 61 -5.07 9.01 1.40
CA ALA A 61 -5.60 10.30 0.95
C ALA A 61 -7.05 10.18 0.47
N ILE A 62 -7.92 9.51 1.24
CA ILE A 62 -9.30 9.21 0.81
C ILE A 62 -10.12 10.48 0.60
N ASP A 63 -10.03 11.46 1.50
CA ASP A 63 -10.76 12.73 1.38
C ASP A 63 -10.36 13.50 0.12
N GLN A 64 -9.07 13.47 -0.22
CA GLN A 64 -8.55 14.06 -1.44
C GLN A 64 -9.07 13.32 -2.68
N ALA A 65 -9.11 11.98 -2.65
CA ALA A 65 -9.63 11.17 -3.74
C ALA A 65 -11.13 11.43 -3.99
N LEU A 66 -11.92 11.57 -2.91
CA LEU A 66 -13.34 11.92 -3.00
C LEU A 66 -13.55 13.32 -3.57
N ALA A 67 -12.78 14.32 -3.13
CA ALA A 67 -12.84 15.67 -3.70
C ALA A 67 -12.48 15.69 -5.21
N ILE A 68 -11.51 14.86 -5.63
CA ILE A 68 -11.17 14.70 -7.05
C ILE A 68 -12.33 14.05 -7.81
N ALA A 69 -13.00 13.05 -7.24
CA ALA A 69 -14.16 12.41 -7.85
C ALA A 69 -15.34 13.40 -7.98
N GLU A 70 -15.64 14.16 -6.92
CA GLU A 70 -16.69 15.19 -6.90
C GLU A 70 -16.47 16.30 -7.94
N SER A 71 -15.21 16.58 -8.30
CA SER A 71 -14.90 17.55 -9.36
C SER A 71 -15.43 17.15 -10.75
N GLY A 72 -15.79 15.87 -10.95
CA GLY A 72 -16.23 15.33 -12.23
C GLY A 72 -15.15 15.27 -13.31
N THR A 73 -13.89 15.55 -12.96
CA THR A 73 -12.73 15.52 -13.88
C THR A 73 -11.65 14.51 -13.45
N GLY A 74 -11.84 13.87 -12.29
CA GLY A 74 -10.90 12.93 -11.73
C GLY A 74 -10.68 11.69 -12.59
N ALA A 75 -9.42 11.24 -12.64
CA ALA A 75 -9.07 9.91 -13.13
C ALA A 75 -8.62 9.05 -11.95
N VAL A 76 -9.00 7.77 -11.96
CA VAL A 76 -8.53 6.76 -11.00
C VAL A 76 -7.91 5.58 -11.75
N ILE A 77 -6.76 5.13 -11.26
CA ILE A 77 -6.07 3.93 -11.75
C ILE A 77 -6.15 2.90 -10.63
N LEU A 78 -6.83 1.79 -10.91
CA LEU A 78 -7.00 0.69 -9.97
C LEU A 78 -5.80 -0.24 -10.03
N SER A 79 -5.20 -0.52 -8.87
CA SER A 79 -4.14 -1.54 -8.76
C SER A 79 -4.65 -2.91 -9.22
N PRO A 80 -3.82 -3.76 -9.85
CA PRO A 80 -4.22 -5.12 -10.23
C PRO A 80 -4.77 -5.94 -9.06
N GLU A 81 -4.21 -5.73 -7.86
CA GLU A 81 -4.57 -6.42 -6.61
C GLU A 81 -5.97 -6.05 -6.12
N ALA A 82 -6.56 -4.96 -6.63
CA ALA A 82 -7.90 -4.54 -6.22
C ALA A 82 -8.94 -5.64 -6.48
N ALA A 83 -8.77 -6.44 -7.54
CA ALA A 83 -9.66 -7.57 -7.83
C ALA A 83 -9.62 -8.65 -6.73
N ALA A 84 -8.45 -8.88 -6.12
CA ALA A 84 -8.31 -9.82 -5.01
C ALA A 84 -8.83 -9.21 -3.70
N TRP A 85 -8.52 -7.94 -3.45
CA TRP A 85 -8.93 -7.23 -2.23
C TRP A 85 -10.45 -7.12 -2.09
N PHE A 86 -11.15 -6.82 -3.18
CA PHE A 86 -12.60 -6.60 -3.17
C PHE A 86 -13.43 -7.87 -3.45
N HIS A 87 -12.82 -9.06 -3.49
CA HIS A 87 -13.55 -10.32 -3.65
C HIS A 87 -14.63 -10.47 -2.56
N PRO A 88 -15.89 -10.86 -2.89
CA PRO A 88 -16.34 -11.47 -4.15
C PRO A 88 -16.83 -10.52 -5.24
N ALA A 89 -16.66 -9.21 -5.08
CA ALA A 89 -17.00 -8.28 -6.16
C ALA A 89 -16.14 -8.55 -7.40
N THR A 90 -16.77 -8.47 -8.56
CA THR A 90 -16.09 -8.56 -9.85
C THR A 90 -15.29 -7.28 -10.14
N PRO A 91 -14.23 -7.35 -10.96
CA PRO A 91 -13.51 -6.15 -11.39
C PRO A 91 -14.43 -5.09 -12.02
N GLU A 92 -15.45 -5.51 -12.75
CA GLU A 92 -16.43 -4.63 -13.39
C GLU A 92 -17.31 -3.90 -12.37
N GLN A 93 -17.70 -4.58 -11.28
CA GLN A 93 -18.44 -3.93 -10.18
C GLN A 93 -17.59 -2.84 -9.51
N LEU A 94 -16.30 -3.10 -9.31
CA LEU A 94 -15.39 -2.09 -8.76
C LEU A 94 -15.22 -0.90 -9.70
N VAL A 95 -15.04 -1.14 -11.00
CA VAL A 95 -14.95 -0.08 -12.02
C VAL A 95 -16.22 0.76 -12.04
N ASN A 96 -17.39 0.13 -12.02
CA ASN A 96 -18.68 0.84 -11.99
C ASN A 96 -18.84 1.66 -10.70
N ALA A 97 -18.43 1.13 -9.55
CA ALA A 97 -18.45 1.88 -8.30
C ALA A 97 -17.56 3.13 -8.34
N CYS A 98 -16.40 3.09 -9.01
CA CYS A 98 -15.58 4.28 -9.22
C CYS A 98 -16.25 5.31 -10.14
N TYR A 99 -16.93 4.88 -11.19
CA TYR A 99 -17.73 5.80 -12.01
C TYR A 99 -18.88 6.43 -11.22
N GLU A 100 -19.58 5.63 -10.40
CA GLU A 100 -20.65 6.10 -9.52
C GLU A 100 -20.14 7.10 -8.47
N ALA A 101 -18.92 6.91 -7.98
CA ALA A 101 -18.27 7.84 -7.06
C ALA A 101 -17.91 9.21 -7.70
N GLY A 102 -17.96 9.34 -9.02
CA GLY A 102 -17.75 10.62 -9.74
C GLY A 102 -16.48 10.69 -10.60
N PHE A 103 -15.65 9.64 -10.63
CA PHE A 103 -14.46 9.64 -11.49
C PHE A 103 -14.86 9.65 -12.98
N ARG A 104 -14.26 10.58 -13.74
CA ARG A 104 -14.47 10.72 -15.19
C ARG A 104 -13.79 9.61 -15.98
N LEU A 105 -12.64 9.14 -15.51
CA LEU A 105 -11.86 8.08 -16.13
C LEU A 105 -11.49 7.03 -15.09
N VAL A 106 -11.77 5.77 -15.38
CA VAL A 106 -11.38 4.63 -14.56
C VAL A 106 -10.52 3.72 -15.44
N SER A 107 -9.27 3.48 -15.03
CA SER A 107 -8.34 2.58 -15.72
C SER A 107 -7.81 1.52 -14.76
N ARG A 108 -7.32 0.41 -15.29
CA ARG A 108 -6.58 -0.60 -14.52
C ARG A 108 -5.08 -0.38 -14.70
N GLY A 109 -4.32 -0.58 -13.62
CA GLY A 109 -2.87 -0.44 -13.57
C GLY A 109 -2.12 -1.39 -14.50
N VAL A 110 -2.77 -2.48 -14.94
CA VAL A 110 -2.21 -3.50 -15.84
C VAL A 110 -1.57 -2.96 -17.12
N VAL A 111 -2.07 -1.84 -17.65
CA VAL A 111 -1.45 -1.20 -18.82
C VAL A 111 -0.08 -0.63 -18.46
N GLY A 112 0.06 -0.01 -17.29
CA GLY A 112 1.34 0.44 -16.77
C GLY A 112 2.28 -0.73 -16.48
N ASP A 113 1.76 -1.82 -15.92
CA ASP A 113 2.55 -3.02 -15.64
C ASP A 113 3.14 -3.63 -16.92
N GLU A 114 2.36 -3.68 -18.00
CA GLU A 114 2.81 -4.19 -19.30
C GLU A 114 3.92 -3.30 -19.89
N LEU A 115 3.78 -1.97 -19.81
CA LEU A 115 4.82 -1.05 -20.28
C LEU A 115 6.13 -1.24 -19.51
N VAL A 116 6.05 -1.39 -18.18
CA VAL A 116 7.23 -1.63 -17.34
C VAL A 116 7.82 -3.03 -17.59
N ALA A 117 6.98 -4.04 -17.80
CA ALA A 117 7.43 -5.39 -18.13
C ALA A 117 8.22 -5.43 -19.44
N GLN A 118 7.79 -4.69 -20.47
CA GLN A 118 8.51 -4.57 -21.74
C GLN A 118 9.92 -3.98 -21.57
N GLU A 119 10.07 -2.99 -20.69
CA GLU A 119 11.39 -2.43 -20.38
C GLU A 119 12.28 -3.42 -19.64
N TYR A 120 11.73 -4.19 -18.69
CA TYR A 120 12.48 -5.26 -18.03
C TYR A 120 12.92 -6.37 -18.99
N LEU A 121 12.07 -6.75 -19.95
CA LEU A 121 12.43 -7.73 -20.98
C LEU A 121 13.56 -7.21 -21.86
N ARG A 122 13.55 -5.92 -22.23
CA ARG A 122 14.65 -5.31 -22.98
C ARG A 122 15.97 -5.34 -22.19
N LEU A 123 15.93 -4.98 -20.91
CA LEU A 123 17.11 -5.02 -20.04
C LEU A 123 17.62 -6.45 -19.82
N TRP A 124 16.72 -7.43 -19.79
CA TRP A 124 17.07 -8.85 -19.64
C TRP A 124 17.84 -9.39 -20.86
N GLU A 125 17.57 -8.84 -22.05
CA GLU A 125 18.26 -9.21 -23.28
C GLU A 125 19.60 -8.48 -23.48
N ASP A 126 19.89 -7.44 -22.71
CA ASP A 126 21.11 -6.66 -22.81
C ASP A 126 22.30 -7.43 -22.19
N PRO A 127 23.31 -7.84 -23.00
CA PRO A 127 24.44 -8.63 -22.51
C PRO A 127 25.40 -7.84 -21.61
N ASP A 128 25.37 -6.50 -21.66
CA ASP A 128 26.17 -5.64 -20.78
C ASP A 128 25.46 -5.41 -19.44
N TRP A 129 24.18 -5.77 -19.35
CA TRP A 129 23.39 -5.63 -18.13
C TRP A 129 23.67 -6.79 -17.17
N GLY A 130 24.07 -6.45 -15.94
CA GLY A 130 24.46 -7.41 -14.91
C GLY A 130 23.27 -7.97 -14.12
N THR A 131 23.33 -7.85 -12.79
CA THR A 131 22.25 -8.31 -11.90
C THR A 131 21.05 -7.36 -11.96
N LEU A 132 19.86 -7.90 -12.24
CA LEU A 132 18.60 -7.16 -12.26
C LEU A 132 17.92 -7.18 -10.88
N ILE A 133 17.70 -6.00 -10.31
CA ILE A 133 16.82 -5.81 -9.16
C ILE A 133 15.59 -5.04 -9.66
N ARG A 134 14.40 -5.58 -9.43
CA ARG A 134 13.15 -4.90 -9.80
C ARG A 134 12.93 -3.68 -8.91
N SER A 135 12.37 -2.62 -9.48
CA SER A 135 12.09 -1.33 -8.85
C SER A 135 10.60 -0.99 -8.90
N THR A 136 9.76 -1.99 -9.15
CA THR A 136 8.29 -1.85 -9.22
C THR A 136 7.65 -1.87 -7.84
N ASP A 137 8.34 -2.45 -6.86
CA ASP A 137 7.95 -2.32 -5.47
C ASP A 137 8.49 -0.97 -4.94
N PRO A 138 7.64 -0.10 -4.36
CA PRO A 138 8.10 1.15 -3.78
C PRO A 138 8.93 0.95 -2.50
N VAL A 139 8.99 -0.26 -1.92
CA VAL A 139 9.71 -0.58 -0.69
C VAL A 139 10.97 -1.41 -0.86
#